data_AF-A0A3M2BCP7-F1
#
_entry.id   AF-A0A3M2BCP7-F1
#
_cell.length_a   1.000
_cell.length_b   1.000
_cell.length_c   1.000
_cell.angle_alpha   90.00
_cell.angle_beta   90.00
_cell.angle_gamma   90.00
#
_symmetry.space_group_name_H-M   'P 1'
#
loop_
_entity.id
_entity.type
_entity.pdbx_description
1 polymer ?
#
loop_
_entity_poly.entity_id
_entity_poly.type
_entity_poly.pdbx_seq_one_letter_code
_entity_poly.pdbx_strand_id
1 'polypeptide(L)'
;MPNASKAIKIFFVLAVLAVLVLVGKNVMVKRAAKKVTEVVLDKKQTGQAPVKTPVSRVVQDGAIGYDLLNGWNLVAFPVAPKRFATASELIKDVAVQGGYVTTVAYWDKDQWRELSWRADQKFGHDFKIQNDQAYFIRNHRRMLWSVEGDEMPLDGYKLELDAGWNAIAIRTGGREMNAENFLDRVNRGREVATDINRWWYGVWDPFVKRIYSEDNIETYGEAYPIEENRGYFVRLKEPATFQLTESER
;
A
#
# COMPACT_ATOMS: atom_id res chain seq x y z
N MET A 1 -28.89 -54.54 -14.05
CA MET A 1 -29.65 -54.13 -12.85
C MET A 1 -30.45 -55.33 -12.36
N PRO A 2 -30.73 -55.45 -11.05
CA PRO A 2 -29.94 -55.00 -9.90
C PRO A 2 -28.90 -56.13 -9.64
N ASN A 3 -28.42 -56.50 -8.44
CA ASN A 3 -28.21 -55.76 -7.18
C ASN A 3 -26.83 -56.16 -6.58
N ALA A 4 -26.34 -55.45 -5.58
CA ALA A 4 -25.15 -55.83 -4.80
C ALA A 4 -25.47 -55.78 -3.29
N SER A 5 -25.00 -56.76 -2.51
CA SER A 5 -25.13 -56.72 -1.04
C SER A 5 -23.97 -57.42 -0.32
N LYS A 6 -23.07 -56.58 0.20
CA LYS A 6 -22.39 -56.67 1.51
C LYS A 6 -21.66 -57.98 1.88
N ALA A 7 -20.33 -57.87 1.98
CA ALA A 7 -19.54 -58.66 2.92
C ALA A 7 -18.53 -57.78 3.67
N ILE A 8 -18.71 -57.70 5.00
CA ILE A 8 -17.71 -57.98 6.06
C ILE A 8 -16.36 -57.24 6.01
N LYS A 9 -16.10 -56.41 7.04
CA LYS A 9 -14.75 -56.19 7.62
C LYS A 9 -14.82 -56.10 9.15
N ILE A 10 -14.08 -56.96 9.83
CA ILE A 10 -13.71 -56.99 11.26
C ILE A 10 -12.22 -57.38 11.32
N PHE A 11 -11.56 -57.19 12.47
CA PHE A 11 -10.16 -57.49 12.86
C PHE A 11 -9.19 -56.29 12.77
N PHE A 12 -8.77 -55.71 13.93
CA PHE A 12 -7.66 -56.11 14.87
C PHE A 12 -6.28 -55.67 14.30
N VAL A 13 -5.30 -55.09 15.04
CA VAL A 13 -4.56 -55.59 16.23
C VAL A 13 -3.84 -54.43 16.99
N LEU A 14 -3.73 -54.61 18.32
CA LEU A 14 -2.87 -54.08 19.41
C LEU A 14 -1.68 -53.07 19.23
N ALA A 15 -1.56 -52.22 20.29
CA ALA A 15 -0.39 -51.86 21.17
C ALA A 15 0.83 -51.10 20.58
N VAL A 16 1.54 -50.21 21.31
CA VAL A 16 2.26 -50.39 22.61
C VAL A 16 2.37 -49.08 23.45
N LEU A 17 2.67 -49.24 24.75
CA LEU A 17 2.73 -48.24 25.83
C LEU A 17 4.14 -47.63 26.09
N ALA A 18 4.23 -46.73 27.09
CA ALA A 18 5.42 -46.13 27.72
C ALA A 18 6.09 -44.94 26.97
N VAL A 19 6.16 -43.70 27.50
CA VAL A 19 6.66 -43.16 28.78
C VAL A 19 8.20 -43.17 28.89
N LEU A 20 8.81 -41.97 28.80
CA LEU A 20 9.91 -41.56 29.67
C LEU A 20 10.05 -40.03 29.73
N VAL A 21 10.53 -39.51 30.86
CA VAL A 21 10.71 -38.07 31.19
C VAL A 21 12.20 -37.81 31.53
N LEU A 22 12.63 -36.55 31.46
CA LEU A 22 14.01 -36.04 31.69
C LEU A 22 14.99 -36.40 30.55
N VAL A 23 15.98 -35.58 30.15
CA VAL A 23 16.77 -34.55 30.87
C VAL A 23 16.94 -33.30 29.99
N GLY A 24 17.04 -32.11 30.60
CA GLY A 24 17.09 -30.83 29.87
C GLY A 24 18.47 -30.42 29.32
N LYS A 25 18.45 -29.43 28.41
CA LYS A 25 19.57 -28.50 28.15
C LYS A 25 19.01 -27.12 27.82
N ASN A 26 19.17 -26.18 28.75
CA ASN A 26 18.85 -24.77 28.53
C ASN A 26 19.83 -24.17 27.51
N VAL A 27 19.35 -23.79 26.33
CA VAL A 27 20.08 -22.88 25.43
C VAL A 27 19.50 -21.49 25.63
N MET A 28 20.19 -20.65 26.42
CA MET A 28 19.87 -19.22 26.53
C MET A 28 20.18 -18.53 25.20
N VAL A 29 19.17 -18.37 24.34
CA VAL A 29 19.23 -17.37 23.26
C VAL A 29 18.83 -16.02 23.87
N LYS A 30 19.82 -15.20 24.24
CA LYS A 30 19.61 -13.79 24.62
C LYS A 30 19.21 -12.97 23.39
N ARG A 31 17.94 -13.02 23.00
CA ARG A 31 17.35 -11.97 22.15
C ARG A 31 16.97 -10.79 23.03
N ALA A 32 17.54 -9.62 22.73
CA ALA A 32 17.16 -8.37 23.37
C ALA A 32 15.75 -7.97 22.91
N ALA A 33 14.74 -8.24 23.75
CA ALA A 33 13.39 -7.73 23.52
C ALA A 33 13.40 -6.21 23.70
N LYS A 34 13.24 -5.46 22.59
CA LYS A 34 13.05 -4.01 22.65
C LYS A 34 11.73 -3.72 23.38
N LYS A 35 11.80 -2.88 24.41
CA LYS A 35 10.72 -2.59 25.35
C LYS A 35 9.44 -2.19 24.60
N VAL A 36 8.40 -3.01 24.68
CA VAL A 36 7.05 -2.64 24.22
C VAL A 36 6.45 -1.73 25.27
N THR A 37 6.15 -0.49 24.92
CA THR A 37 5.41 0.43 25.79
C THR A 37 3.93 0.06 25.71
N GLU A 38 3.39 -0.59 26.75
CA GLU A 38 1.94 -0.73 26.89
C GLU A 38 1.30 0.65 27.04
N VAL A 39 0.49 1.03 26.06
CA VAL A 39 -0.39 2.20 26.18
C VAL A 39 -1.60 1.76 27.00
N VAL A 40 -1.62 2.15 28.28
CA VAL A 40 -2.78 1.96 29.16
C VAL A 40 -3.92 2.84 28.65
N LEU A 41 -4.89 2.21 27.98
CA LEU A 41 -6.12 2.87 27.53
C LEU A 41 -7.06 3.09 28.73
N ASP A 42 -7.05 4.31 29.27
CA ASP A 42 -7.99 4.72 30.31
C ASP A 42 -9.42 4.77 29.75
N LYS A 43 -10.31 3.93 30.29
CA LYS A 43 -11.68 3.75 29.80
C LYS A 43 -12.62 4.80 30.38
N LYS A 44 -12.42 6.07 30.05
CA LYS A 44 -13.39 7.13 30.42
C LYS A 44 -13.35 8.40 29.56
N GLN A 45 -13.70 8.28 28.28
CA GLN A 45 -14.28 9.43 27.55
C GLN A 45 -15.28 8.99 26.48
N THR A 46 -16.55 9.24 26.77
CA THR A 46 -17.69 9.10 25.85
C THR A 46 -17.80 10.32 24.94
N GLY A 47 -17.93 10.13 23.63
CA GLY A 47 -18.49 11.15 22.72
C GLY A 47 -17.57 11.73 21.64
N GLN A 48 -16.29 11.34 21.55
CA GLN A 48 -15.46 11.75 20.41
C GLN A 48 -15.67 10.84 19.20
N ALA A 49 -15.73 11.45 18.01
CA ALA A 49 -15.72 10.73 16.74
C ALA A 49 -14.45 9.85 16.64
N PRO A 50 -14.48 8.70 15.94
CA PRO A 50 -13.33 7.82 15.85
C PRO A 50 -12.13 8.58 15.26
N VAL A 51 -11.10 8.75 16.08
CA VAL A 51 -9.83 9.37 15.68
C VAL A 51 -9.29 8.55 14.51
N LYS A 52 -9.23 9.17 13.32
CA LYS A 52 -8.62 8.59 12.12
C LYS A 52 -7.10 8.61 12.28
N THR A 53 -6.56 7.76 13.15
CA THR A 53 -5.12 7.66 13.34
C THR A 53 -4.47 7.23 12.01
N PRO A 54 -3.51 8.00 11.47
CA PRO A 54 -2.84 7.63 10.22
C PRO A 54 -2.09 6.31 10.40
N VAL A 55 -2.03 5.52 9.33
CA VAL A 55 -1.41 4.18 9.36
C VAL A 55 0.10 4.34 9.44
N SER A 56 0.66 4.28 10.65
CA SER A 56 2.11 4.42 10.84
C SER A 56 2.87 3.31 10.12
N ARG A 57 3.85 3.70 9.30
CA ARG A 57 4.74 2.80 8.56
C ARG A 57 5.60 1.98 9.53
N VAL A 58 5.22 0.73 9.78
CA VAL A 58 6.07 -0.24 10.49
C VAL A 58 7.03 -0.86 9.47
N VAL A 59 8.25 -0.31 9.36
CA VAL A 59 9.35 -0.99 8.67
C VAL A 59 9.97 -1.99 9.64
N GLN A 60 9.68 -3.28 9.45
CA GLN A 60 10.46 -4.38 10.01
C GLN A 60 11.27 -5.01 8.87
N ASP A 61 12.57 -5.20 9.11
CA ASP A 61 13.52 -5.88 8.21
C ASP A 61 13.46 -5.46 6.72
N GLY A 62 13.24 -4.17 6.46
CA GLY A 62 13.20 -3.61 5.09
C GLY A 62 11.90 -3.83 4.33
N ALA A 63 10.89 -4.45 4.95
CA ALA A 63 9.57 -4.62 4.36
C ALA A 63 8.66 -3.40 4.60
N ILE A 64 7.76 -3.14 3.65
CA ILE A 64 6.76 -2.07 3.71
C ILE A 64 5.38 -2.69 3.88
N GLY A 65 4.67 -2.27 4.92
CA GLY A 65 3.29 -2.67 5.19
C GLY A 65 2.25 -1.85 4.42
N TYR A 66 1.19 -2.52 3.99
CA TYR A 66 0.00 -1.94 3.36
C TYR A 66 -1.25 -2.50 4.07
N ASP A 67 -2.05 -1.64 4.70
CA ASP A 67 -3.38 -2.01 5.21
C ASP A 67 -4.38 -1.96 4.06
N LEU A 68 -4.49 -3.08 3.34
CA LEU A 68 -5.41 -3.21 2.22
C LEU A 68 -6.82 -3.43 2.77
N LEU A 69 -7.68 -2.44 2.61
CA LEU A 69 -9.09 -2.51 2.95
C LEU A 69 -9.85 -3.42 1.98
N ASN A 70 -11.08 -3.78 2.35
CA ASN A 70 -12.04 -4.35 1.41
C ASN A 70 -12.48 -3.26 0.41
N GLY A 71 -12.53 -3.59 -0.88
CA GLY A 71 -12.76 -2.66 -1.98
C GLY A 71 -11.48 -2.23 -2.68
N TRP A 72 -11.49 -1.01 -3.22
CA TRP A 72 -10.35 -0.41 -3.92
C TRP A 72 -9.39 0.26 -2.94
N ASN A 73 -8.10 0.08 -3.16
CA ASN A 73 -7.01 0.76 -2.45
C ASN A 73 -6.04 1.34 -3.48
N LEU A 74 -5.60 2.59 -3.32
CA LEU A 74 -4.62 3.23 -4.20
C LEU A 74 -3.23 3.19 -3.55
N VAL A 75 -2.32 2.41 -4.11
CA VAL A 75 -0.99 2.13 -3.53
C VAL A 75 0.14 2.57 -4.46
N ALA A 76 1.33 2.72 -3.87
CA ALA A 76 2.58 3.03 -4.55
C ALA A 76 3.70 2.16 -3.97
N PHE A 77 4.75 1.92 -4.76
CA PHE A 77 5.89 1.08 -4.36
C PHE A 77 7.18 1.91 -4.30
N PRO A 78 7.59 2.43 -3.13
CA PRO A 78 8.79 3.27 -3.00
C PRO A 78 10.10 2.46 -2.94
N VAL A 79 10.01 1.14 -3.12
CA VAL A 79 11.08 0.14 -3.25
C VAL A 79 10.83 -0.67 -4.51
N ALA A 80 11.89 -1.22 -5.13
CA ALA A 80 11.74 -2.19 -6.20
C ALA A 80 11.32 -3.56 -5.61
N PRO A 81 10.09 -4.07 -5.84
CA PRO A 81 9.61 -5.26 -5.14
C PRO A 81 10.34 -6.54 -5.56
N LYS A 82 10.71 -7.38 -4.59
CA LYS A 82 11.50 -8.61 -4.85
C LYS A 82 10.67 -9.79 -5.36
N ARG A 83 9.37 -9.83 -5.02
CA ARG A 83 8.48 -10.97 -5.30
C ARG A 83 7.55 -10.76 -6.51
N PHE A 84 7.52 -9.56 -7.09
CA PHE A 84 6.72 -9.25 -8.27
C PHE A 84 7.34 -8.11 -9.08
N ALA A 85 7.33 -8.24 -10.40
CA ALA A 85 7.64 -7.17 -11.35
C ALA A 85 6.43 -6.81 -12.24
N THR A 86 5.34 -7.59 -12.15
CA THR A 86 4.13 -7.46 -12.96
C THR A 86 2.85 -7.50 -12.13
N ALA A 87 1.75 -7.03 -12.71
CA ALA A 87 0.43 -7.04 -12.10
C ALA A 87 -0.04 -8.45 -11.71
N SER A 88 0.21 -9.49 -12.52
CA SER A 88 -0.20 -10.85 -12.17
C SER A 88 0.65 -11.47 -11.05
N GLU A 89 1.93 -11.10 -10.95
CA GLU A 89 2.78 -11.50 -9.84
C GLU A 89 2.37 -10.80 -8.54
N LEU A 90 1.97 -9.53 -8.60
CA LEU A 90 1.40 -8.81 -7.45
C LEU A 90 0.15 -9.52 -6.91
N ILE A 91 -0.79 -9.91 -7.79
CA ILE A 91 -1.98 -10.68 -7.39
C ILE A 91 -1.59 -11.98 -6.68
N LYS A 92 -0.62 -12.73 -7.22
CA LYS A 92 -0.12 -13.98 -6.61
C LYS A 92 0.55 -13.72 -5.27
N ASP A 93 1.36 -12.68 -5.15
CA ASP A 93 2.08 -12.34 -3.92
C ASP A 93 1.12 -12.01 -2.78
N VAL A 94 0.11 -11.18 -3.07
CA VAL A 94 -0.97 -10.87 -2.12
C VAL A 94 -1.71 -12.15 -1.71
N ALA A 95 -2.01 -13.06 -2.66
CA ALA A 95 -2.69 -14.31 -2.37
C ALA A 95 -1.86 -15.26 -1.48
N VAL A 96 -0.54 -15.37 -1.71
CA VAL A 96 0.40 -16.15 -0.87
C VAL A 96 0.43 -15.64 0.57
N GLN A 97 0.29 -14.33 0.77
CA GLN A 97 0.20 -13.69 2.09
C GLN A 97 -1.20 -13.75 2.72
N GLY A 98 -2.12 -14.56 2.20
CA GLY A 98 -3.48 -14.66 2.73
C GLY A 98 -4.38 -13.48 2.38
N GLY A 99 -4.09 -12.76 1.30
CA GLY A 99 -4.93 -11.73 0.70
C GLY A 99 -5.89 -12.25 -0.37
N TYR A 100 -6.76 -11.39 -0.89
CA TYR A 100 -7.58 -11.73 -2.06
C TYR A 100 -7.82 -10.51 -2.94
N VAL A 101 -6.79 -10.15 -3.72
CA VAL A 101 -6.90 -9.15 -4.79
C VAL A 101 -7.36 -9.84 -6.07
N THR A 102 -8.34 -9.25 -6.77
CA THR A 102 -8.79 -9.74 -8.09
C THR A 102 -8.39 -8.82 -9.24
N THR A 103 -8.12 -7.54 -8.96
CA THR A 103 -7.86 -6.55 -10.02
C THR A 103 -6.72 -5.64 -9.60
N VAL A 104 -5.78 -5.42 -10.53
CA VAL A 104 -4.78 -4.34 -10.47
C VAL A 104 -5.06 -3.41 -11.65
N ALA A 105 -5.14 -2.11 -11.41
CA ALA A 105 -5.36 -1.11 -12.44
C ALA A 105 -4.38 0.06 -12.29
N TYR A 106 -3.98 0.67 -13.42
CA TYR A 106 -3.18 1.89 -13.48
C TYR A 106 -3.82 2.89 -14.43
N TRP A 107 -3.45 4.16 -14.24
CA TRP A 107 -3.94 5.27 -15.07
C TRP A 107 -2.98 5.52 -16.23
N ASP A 108 -3.51 5.45 -17.46
CA ASP A 108 -2.81 5.67 -18.71
C ASP A 108 -3.39 6.92 -19.39
N LYS A 109 -2.94 8.09 -18.93
CA LYS A 109 -3.30 9.46 -19.37
C LYS A 109 -4.77 9.85 -19.11
N ASP A 110 -5.69 9.20 -19.82
CA ASP A 110 -7.14 9.46 -19.79
C ASP A 110 -7.97 8.19 -19.60
N GLN A 111 -7.32 7.01 -19.49
CA GLN A 111 -8.02 5.72 -19.38
C GLN A 111 -7.42 4.82 -18.29
N TRP A 112 -8.30 4.04 -17.66
CA TRP A 112 -7.88 2.93 -16.81
C TRP A 112 -7.41 1.75 -17.66
N ARG A 113 -6.23 1.23 -17.33
CA ARG A 113 -5.73 -0.06 -17.81
C ARG A 113 -5.79 -1.04 -16.65
N GLU A 114 -6.38 -2.21 -16.85
CA GLU A 114 -6.51 -3.19 -15.78
C GLU A 114 -6.11 -4.61 -16.19
N LEU A 115 -5.68 -5.35 -15.18
CA LEU A 115 -5.59 -6.81 -15.16
C LEU A 115 -6.60 -7.31 -14.13
N SER A 116 -7.57 -8.11 -14.56
CA SER A 116 -8.61 -8.70 -13.72
C SER A 116 -8.57 -10.23 -13.77
N TRP A 117 -8.60 -10.87 -12.60
CA TRP A 117 -8.72 -12.32 -12.42
C TRP A 117 -10.10 -12.66 -11.85
N ARG A 118 -10.81 -13.62 -12.46
CA ARG A 118 -12.10 -14.13 -11.99
C ARG A 118 -12.10 -15.65 -12.13
N ALA A 119 -12.12 -16.36 -11.00
CA ALA A 119 -11.88 -17.81 -10.95
C ALA A 119 -10.58 -18.18 -11.70
N ASP A 120 -10.66 -18.99 -12.75
CA ASP A 120 -9.58 -19.43 -13.62
C ASP A 120 -9.32 -18.51 -14.83
N GLN A 121 -10.13 -17.45 -15.01
CA GLN A 121 -10.08 -16.57 -16.17
C GLN A 121 -9.33 -15.25 -15.89
N LYS A 122 -8.49 -14.85 -16.83
CA LYS A 122 -7.74 -13.59 -16.86
C LYS A 122 -8.31 -12.66 -17.94
N PHE A 123 -8.59 -11.41 -17.56
CA PHE A 123 -9.10 -10.34 -18.40
C PHE A 123 -8.11 -9.16 -18.40
N GLY A 124 -7.98 -8.50 -19.54
CA GLY A 124 -6.97 -7.44 -19.73
C GLY A 124 -5.56 -7.99 -19.94
N HIS A 125 -4.58 -7.08 -19.97
CA HIS A 125 -3.18 -7.42 -20.25
C HIS A 125 -2.36 -7.42 -18.96
N ASP A 126 -1.30 -8.23 -18.91
CA ASP A 126 -0.28 -8.04 -17.88
C ASP A 126 0.54 -6.79 -18.20
N PHE A 127 0.92 -6.06 -17.17
CA PHE A 127 1.77 -4.88 -17.26
C PHE A 127 2.83 -4.93 -16.16
N LYS A 128 3.95 -4.24 -16.40
CA LYS A 128 5.02 -4.10 -15.41
C LYS A 128 4.58 -3.12 -14.32
N ILE A 129 4.99 -3.40 -13.09
CA ILE A 129 4.89 -2.44 -11.99
C ILE A 129 6.09 -1.49 -12.08
N GLN A 130 5.82 -0.20 -11.96
CA GLN A 130 6.78 0.90 -11.99
C GLN A 130 6.71 1.66 -10.66
N ASN A 131 7.83 2.20 -10.20
CA ASN A 131 7.97 2.70 -8.83
C ASN A 131 7.63 4.20 -8.68
N ASP A 132 7.34 4.87 -9.79
CA ASP A 132 6.86 6.24 -9.96
C ASP A 132 5.33 6.31 -10.22
N GLN A 133 4.68 5.17 -10.44
CA GLN A 133 3.25 5.07 -10.77
C GLN A 133 2.40 4.58 -9.59
N ALA A 134 1.18 5.10 -9.49
CA ALA A 134 0.16 4.59 -8.56
C ALA A 134 -0.72 3.50 -9.16
N TYR A 135 -1.11 2.53 -8.33
CA TYR A 135 -1.95 1.40 -8.71
C TYR A 135 -3.20 1.30 -7.85
N PHE A 136 -4.36 1.16 -8.47
CA PHE A 136 -5.56 0.69 -7.79
C PHE A 136 -5.54 -0.83 -7.69
N ILE A 137 -5.72 -1.35 -6.48
CA ILE A 137 -5.89 -2.78 -6.22
C ILE A 137 -7.23 -3.06 -5.56
N ARG A 138 -8.03 -3.92 -6.20
CA ARG A 138 -9.33 -4.38 -5.69
C ARG A 138 -9.13 -5.63 -4.86
N ASN A 139 -9.23 -5.47 -3.55
CA ASN A 139 -9.09 -6.51 -2.55
C ASN A 139 -10.47 -6.83 -1.92
N HIS A 140 -10.74 -8.09 -1.57
CA HIS A 140 -12.07 -8.50 -1.06
C HIS A 140 -12.07 -8.86 0.44
N ARG A 141 -10.94 -8.76 1.13
CA ARG A 141 -10.84 -8.95 2.59
C ARG A 141 -9.78 -8.04 3.20
N ARG A 142 -10.09 -7.33 4.30
CA ARG A 142 -9.07 -6.48 4.93
C ARG A 142 -7.86 -7.32 5.35
N MET A 143 -6.65 -6.86 5.04
CA MET A 143 -5.40 -7.53 5.39
C MET A 143 -4.27 -6.53 5.61
N LEU A 144 -3.23 -6.97 6.33
CA LEU A 144 -1.91 -6.35 6.26
C LEU A 144 -1.08 -7.13 5.24
N TRP A 145 -0.72 -6.47 4.13
CA TRP A 145 0.17 -7.00 3.09
C TRP A 145 1.58 -6.44 3.31
N SER A 146 2.61 -7.27 3.17
CA SER A 146 4.01 -6.88 3.38
C SER A 146 4.81 -7.03 2.08
N VAL A 147 5.43 -5.95 1.60
CA VAL A 147 6.27 -5.95 0.40
C VAL A 147 7.72 -5.73 0.79
N GLU A 148 8.55 -6.73 0.52
CA GLU A 148 10.00 -6.59 0.54
C GLU A 148 10.49 -6.09 -0.82
N GLY A 149 11.49 -5.20 -0.78
CA GLY A 149 12.13 -4.69 -1.99
C GLY A 149 13.56 -4.27 -1.74
N ASP A 150 14.20 -3.76 -2.79
CA ASP A 150 15.44 -2.99 -2.66
C ASP A 150 15.12 -1.49 -2.67
N GLU A 151 15.79 -0.73 -1.81
CA GLU A 151 15.66 0.73 -1.78
C GLU A 151 16.13 1.31 -3.12
N MET A 152 15.30 2.17 -3.70
CA MET A 152 15.71 2.94 -4.86
C MET A 152 16.50 4.18 -4.43
N PRO A 153 17.56 4.58 -5.17
CA PRO A 153 18.19 5.89 -5.00
C PRO A 153 17.17 7.02 -5.06
N LEU A 154 17.39 8.08 -4.27
CA LEU A 154 16.65 9.34 -4.35
C LEU A 154 17.41 10.38 -5.19
N ASP A 155 18.66 10.09 -5.51
CA ASP A 155 19.61 10.91 -6.26
C ASP A 155 19.12 11.06 -7.70
N GLY A 156 18.78 12.29 -8.07
CA GLY A 156 18.14 12.56 -9.35
C GLY A 156 16.73 11.97 -9.48
N TYR A 157 16.01 11.70 -8.39
CA TYR A 157 14.59 11.35 -8.47
C TYR A 157 13.80 12.54 -9.06
N LYS A 158 13.26 12.29 -10.25
CA LYS A 158 12.38 13.18 -10.99
C LYS A 158 11.09 12.45 -11.28
N LEU A 159 9.99 13.16 -11.16
CA LEU A 159 8.68 12.70 -11.56
C LEU A 159 8.17 13.69 -12.63
N GLU A 160 8.15 13.21 -13.87
CA GLU A 160 7.56 13.95 -14.99
C GLU A 160 6.04 13.80 -14.92
N LEU A 161 5.33 14.91 -15.07
CA LEU A 161 3.87 15.00 -14.93
C LEU A 161 3.30 15.58 -16.22
N ASP A 162 2.37 14.86 -16.84
CA ASP A 162 1.63 15.33 -18.01
C ASP A 162 0.57 16.38 -17.61
N ALA A 163 0.06 17.15 -18.58
CA ALA A 163 -1.16 17.93 -18.37
C ALA A 163 -2.37 17.00 -18.12
N GLY A 164 -3.34 17.44 -17.31
CA GLY A 164 -4.46 16.60 -16.90
C GLY A 164 -4.18 15.80 -15.62
N TRP A 165 -4.79 14.62 -15.50
CA TRP A 165 -4.67 13.77 -14.30
C TRP A 165 -3.50 12.80 -14.38
N ASN A 166 -2.71 12.73 -13.32
CA ASN A 166 -1.56 11.84 -13.19
C ASN A 166 -1.73 10.97 -11.93
N ALA A 167 -1.58 9.65 -12.05
CA ALA A 167 -1.62 8.71 -10.92
C ALA A 167 -0.21 8.32 -10.51
N ILE A 168 0.27 8.87 -9.39
CA ILE A 168 1.71 8.93 -9.07
C ILE A 168 2.06 8.29 -7.74
N ALA A 169 3.26 7.71 -7.68
CA ALA A 169 3.96 7.39 -6.46
C ALA A 169 4.85 8.58 -6.06
N ILE A 170 4.56 9.21 -4.93
CA ILE A 170 5.40 10.30 -4.40
C ILE A 170 6.42 9.70 -3.44
N ARG A 171 7.71 9.89 -3.74
CA ARG A 171 8.81 9.54 -2.84
C ARG A 171 9.24 10.80 -2.09
N THR A 172 9.36 10.71 -0.76
CA THR A 172 9.75 11.81 0.13
C THR A 172 11.16 11.65 0.68
N GLY A 173 11.70 10.43 0.65
CA GLY A 173 12.97 10.08 1.29
C GLY A 173 12.86 10.01 2.81
N GLY A 174 11.67 9.66 3.34
CA GLY A 174 11.39 9.69 4.77
C GLY A 174 11.22 11.09 5.37
N ARG A 175 11.22 12.14 4.54
CA ARG A 175 10.95 13.52 4.97
C ARG A 175 9.46 13.74 5.18
N GLU A 176 9.13 14.68 6.05
CA GLU A 176 7.77 15.20 6.17
C GLU A 176 7.41 15.98 4.89
N MET A 177 6.34 15.54 4.25
CA MET A 177 5.73 16.20 3.10
C MET A 177 4.22 16.06 3.24
N ASN A 178 3.48 17.11 2.89
CA ASN A 178 2.03 17.09 2.86
C ASN A 178 1.52 17.52 1.47
N ALA A 179 0.22 17.41 1.26
CA ALA A 179 -0.46 17.79 0.01
C ALA A 179 -0.15 19.24 -0.42
N GLU A 180 -0.09 20.17 0.53
CA GLU A 180 0.18 21.58 0.25
C GLU A 180 1.62 21.81 -0.24
N ASN A 181 2.61 21.36 0.52
CA ASN A 181 4.02 21.55 0.18
C ASN A 181 4.41 20.77 -1.08
N PHE A 182 3.72 19.68 -1.39
CA PHE A 182 3.84 19.02 -2.70
C PHE A 182 3.36 19.96 -3.83
N LEU A 183 2.15 20.53 -3.74
CA LEU A 183 1.66 21.46 -4.76
C LEU A 183 2.55 22.70 -4.88
N ASP A 184 3.06 23.26 -3.77
CA ASP A 184 3.99 24.40 -3.80
C ASP A 184 5.28 24.09 -4.58
N ARG A 185 5.84 22.89 -4.41
CA ARG A 185 7.05 22.42 -5.14
C ARG A 185 6.81 22.24 -6.64
N VAL A 186 5.61 21.82 -7.04
CA VAL A 186 5.22 21.71 -8.46
C VAL A 186 4.94 23.10 -9.05
N ASN A 187 4.26 23.97 -8.29
CA ASN A 187 3.82 25.29 -8.72
C ASN A 187 4.95 26.31 -8.82
N ARG A 188 5.89 26.34 -7.86
CA ARG A 188 7.02 27.29 -7.84
C ARG A 188 6.58 28.75 -8.03
N GLY A 189 5.48 29.14 -7.37
CA GLY A 189 4.90 30.48 -7.44
C GLY A 189 3.85 30.72 -8.55
N ARG A 190 3.59 29.74 -9.43
CA ARG A 190 2.59 29.84 -10.51
C ARG A 190 1.62 28.65 -10.51
N GLU A 191 0.35 28.85 -10.88
CA GLU A 191 -0.66 27.79 -10.85
C GLU A 191 -0.47 26.77 -12.00
N VAL A 192 0.29 25.70 -11.73
CA VAL A 192 0.60 24.60 -12.66
C VAL A 192 -0.19 23.34 -12.29
N ALA A 193 -0.07 22.91 -11.05
CA ALA A 193 -0.86 21.88 -10.39
C ALA A 193 -1.89 22.53 -9.47
N THR A 194 -3.11 21.99 -9.49
CA THR A 194 -4.27 22.63 -8.85
C THR A 194 -4.98 21.78 -7.83
N ASP A 195 -4.87 20.46 -7.97
CA ASP A 195 -5.53 19.48 -7.12
C ASP A 195 -4.56 18.32 -6.90
N ILE A 196 -4.42 17.86 -5.66
CA ILE A 196 -3.86 16.54 -5.31
C ILE A 196 -4.88 15.79 -4.47
N ASN A 197 -5.16 14.54 -4.82
CA ASN A 197 -6.17 13.72 -4.20
C ASN A 197 -5.55 12.41 -3.69
N ARG A 198 -5.95 11.99 -2.49
CA ARG A 198 -5.74 10.61 -2.00
C ARG A 198 -7.03 9.81 -2.07
N TRP A 199 -6.91 8.50 -2.25
CA TRP A 199 -8.03 7.58 -2.07
C TRP A 199 -8.01 7.04 -0.63
N TRP A 200 -9.04 7.35 0.15
CA TRP A 200 -9.06 7.12 1.59
C TRP A 200 -10.41 6.53 2.01
N TYR A 201 -10.40 5.34 2.61
CA TYR A 201 -11.61 4.58 3.01
C TYR A 201 -12.72 4.50 1.93
N GLY A 202 -12.35 4.37 0.66
CA GLY A 202 -13.31 4.21 -0.44
C GLY A 202 -13.89 5.52 -0.98
N VAL A 203 -13.38 6.68 -0.57
CA VAL A 203 -13.72 7.99 -1.13
C VAL A 203 -12.48 8.75 -1.58
N TRP A 204 -12.67 9.69 -2.50
CA TRP A 204 -11.65 10.70 -2.81
C TRP A 204 -11.61 11.75 -1.71
N ASP A 205 -10.41 12.07 -1.27
CA ASP A 205 -10.11 13.12 -0.30
C ASP A 205 -9.17 14.13 -0.97
N PRO A 206 -9.70 15.24 -1.52
CA PRO A 206 -8.94 16.20 -2.31
C PRO A 206 -8.35 17.31 -1.44
N PHE A 207 -7.13 17.73 -1.80
CA PHE A 207 -6.56 19.01 -1.43
C PHE A 207 -6.38 19.86 -2.69
N VAL A 208 -6.92 21.07 -2.68
CA VAL A 208 -6.94 22.00 -3.82
C VAL A 208 -6.19 23.25 -3.43
N LYS A 209 -5.32 23.75 -4.32
CA LYS A 209 -4.64 25.04 -4.16
C LYS A 209 -4.82 25.87 -5.43
N ARG A 210 -5.32 27.09 -5.27
CA ARG A 210 -5.51 28.09 -6.34
C ARG A 210 -4.57 29.26 -6.09
N ILE A 211 -3.93 29.77 -7.15
CA ILE A 211 -3.03 30.92 -7.11
C ILE A 211 -3.54 31.91 -8.15
N TYR A 212 -4.32 32.89 -7.71
CA TYR A 212 -4.86 33.96 -8.54
C TYR A 212 -3.85 35.12 -8.69
N SER A 213 -3.09 35.39 -7.63
CA SER A 213 -1.92 36.28 -7.61
C SER A 213 -1.03 35.91 -6.42
N GLU A 214 0.14 36.53 -6.27
CA GLU A 214 1.06 36.28 -5.14
C GLU A 214 0.38 36.52 -3.78
N ASP A 215 -0.43 37.57 -3.66
CA ASP A 215 -1.22 37.89 -2.46
C ASP A 215 -2.62 37.24 -2.42
N ASN A 216 -3.00 36.43 -3.41
CA ASN A 216 -4.33 35.80 -3.48
C ASN A 216 -4.21 34.30 -3.80
N ILE A 217 -4.01 33.54 -2.72
CA ILE A 217 -3.88 32.08 -2.73
C ILE A 217 -5.02 31.50 -1.90
N GLU A 218 -5.81 30.61 -2.49
CA GLU A 218 -6.92 29.91 -1.82
C GLU A 218 -6.61 28.41 -1.70
N THR A 219 -6.92 27.81 -0.55
CA THR A 219 -6.77 26.37 -0.32
C THR A 219 -8.09 25.75 0.16
N TYR A 220 -8.34 24.51 -0.26
CA TYR A 220 -9.53 23.74 0.13
C TYR A 220 -9.16 22.29 0.43
N GLY A 221 -9.77 21.72 1.47
CA GLY A 221 -9.46 20.37 1.95
C GLY A 221 -8.39 20.35 3.04
N GLU A 222 -8.06 19.15 3.53
CA GLU A 222 -7.02 18.94 4.55
C GLU A 222 -5.65 18.78 3.88
N ALA A 223 -4.63 19.52 4.33
CA ALA A 223 -3.25 19.36 3.88
C ALA A 223 -2.62 18.08 4.49
N TYR A 224 -3.13 16.91 4.07
CA TYR A 224 -2.77 15.62 4.63
C TYR A 224 -1.31 15.23 4.37
N PRO A 225 -0.68 14.42 5.25
CA PRO A 225 0.66 13.90 5.03
C PRO A 225 0.72 12.96 3.81
N ILE A 226 1.84 13.00 3.10
CA ILE A 226 2.19 12.11 2.00
C ILE A 226 2.88 10.86 2.55
N GLU A 227 2.22 9.72 2.43
CA GLU A 227 2.72 8.39 2.78
C GLU A 227 3.28 7.72 1.52
N GLU A 228 4.57 7.35 1.50
CA GLU A 228 5.25 6.80 0.29
C GLU A 228 4.68 5.47 -0.22
N ASN A 229 3.92 4.73 0.59
CA ASN A 229 3.24 3.48 0.22
C ASN A 229 1.83 3.71 -0.37
N ARG A 230 1.42 4.97 -0.56
CA ARG A 230 0.14 5.35 -1.18
C ARG A 230 0.35 5.99 -2.53
N GLY A 231 -0.60 5.72 -3.42
CA GLY A 231 -0.70 6.46 -4.68
C GLY A 231 -1.56 7.71 -4.52
N TYR A 232 -1.27 8.71 -5.35
CA TYR A 232 -1.97 10.00 -5.37
C TYR A 232 -2.42 10.33 -6.79
N PHE A 233 -3.48 11.13 -6.91
CA PHE A 233 -3.89 11.74 -8.17
C PHE A 233 -3.58 13.22 -8.16
N VAL A 234 -2.79 13.72 -9.11
CA VAL A 234 -2.49 15.16 -9.25
C VAL A 234 -3.07 15.67 -10.55
N ARG A 235 -3.75 16.81 -10.52
CA ARG A 235 -4.21 17.51 -11.74
C ARG A 235 -3.37 18.72 -12.06
N LEU A 236 -2.82 18.73 -13.27
CA LEU A 236 -2.03 19.82 -13.83
C LEU A 236 -2.77 20.49 -15.01
N LYS A 237 -2.55 21.80 -15.18
CA LYS A 237 -2.98 22.58 -16.34
C LYS A 237 -2.04 22.38 -17.55
N GLU A 238 -0.77 22.16 -17.28
CA GLU A 238 0.32 22.01 -18.24
C GLU A 238 1.38 21.05 -17.68
N PRO A 239 2.23 20.42 -18.52
CA PRO A 239 3.23 19.48 -18.04
C PRO A 239 4.27 20.11 -17.10
N ALA A 240 4.78 19.34 -16.14
CA ALA A 240 5.74 19.80 -15.16
C ALA A 240 6.67 18.68 -14.66
N THR A 241 7.76 19.05 -14.00
CA THR A 241 8.65 18.10 -13.32
C THR A 241 8.72 18.38 -11.83
N PHE A 242 8.32 17.40 -11.02
CA PHE A 242 8.62 17.38 -9.58
C PHE A 242 10.01 16.78 -9.37
N GLN A 243 10.83 17.41 -8.52
CA GLN A 243 12.17 16.93 -8.16
C GLN A 243 12.42 17.19 -6.68
N LEU A 244 13.08 16.25 -6.00
CA LEU A 244 13.65 16.50 -4.66
C LEU A 244 15.03 17.14 -4.85
N THR A 245 15.30 18.30 -4.25
CA THR A 245 16.62 18.94 -4.38
C THR A 245 17.58 18.46 -3.29
N GLU A 246 18.89 18.55 -3.58
CA GLU A 246 19.93 18.14 -2.64
C GLU A 246 20.09 19.08 -1.45
N SER A 247 19.77 20.37 -1.63
CA SER A 247 19.78 21.39 -0.56
C SER A 247 18.74 21.16 0.55
N GLU A 248 17.96 20.08 0.42
CA GLU A 248 16.94 19.64 1.37
C GLU A 248 17.29 18.28 2.00
N ARG A 249 18.49 17.74 1.71
CA ARG A 249 19.05 16.52 2.31
C ARG A 249 19.69 16.82 3.66
#